data_AF-A0A7Y2Y493-F1
#
_entry.id   AF-A0A7Y2Y493-F1
#
_cell.length_a   1.000
_cell.length_b   1.000
_cell.length_c   1.000
_cell.angle_alpha   90.00
_cell.angle_beta   90.00
_cell.angle_gamma   90.00
#
_symmetry.space_group_name_H-M   'P 1'
#
loop_
_entity.id
_entity.type
_entity.pdbx_description
1 polymer ?
#
loop_
_entity_poly.entity_id
_entity_poly.type
_entity_poly.pdbx_seq_one_letter_code
_entity_poly.pdbx_strand_id
1 'polypeptide(L)' 'MKRILVAPLHWGLGHTTRCIPIIKALITEGFEPMLASDGGALELLK' A
#
# COMPACT_ATOMS: atom_id res chain seq x y z
N MET A 1 -14.62 -10.62 6.40
CA MET A 1 -13.64 -9.85 5.61
C MET A 1 -12.32 -9.86 6.37
N LYS A 2 -11.19 -10.16 5.72
CA LYS A 2 -9.86 -10.17 6.38
C LYS A 2 -9.13 -8.87 6.04
N ARG A 3 -8.66 -8.16 7.07
CA ARG A 3 -7.86 -6.93 6.91
C ARG A 3 -6.38 -7.25 6.86
N ILE A 4 -5.63 -6.56 5.99
CA ILE A 4 -4.18 -6.71 5.86
C ILE A 4 -3.53 -5.33 5.99
N LEU A 5 -2.63 -5.15 6.96
CA LEU A 5 -1.82 -3.94 7.06
C LEU A 5 -0.70 -3.98 6.02
N VAL A 6 -0.70 -3.02 5.09
CA VAL A 6 0.37 -2.80 4.13
C VAL A 6 1.10 -1.54 4.57
N ALA A 7 2.37 -1.69 4.95
CA ALA A 7 3.18 -0.59 5.48
C ALA A 7 4.43 -0.30 4.64
N PRO A 8 4.31 0.37 3.47
CA PRO A 8 5.46 0.69 2.63
C PRO A 8 6.40 1.68 3.33
N LEU A 9 7.70 1.35 3.35
CA LEU A 9 8.74 2.25 3.85
C LEU A 9 8.92 3.45 2.90
N HIS A 10 9.15 4.63 3.47
CA HIS A 10 9.38 5.87 2.72
C HIS A 10 10.83 5.99 2.23
N TRP A 11 11.26 5.08 1.34
CA TRP A 11 12.56 5.10 0.66
C TRP A 11 12.50 5.81 -0.71
N GLY A 12 11.58 6.77 -0.85
CA GLY A 12 11.28 7.47 -2.09
C GLY A 12 10.11 6.87 -2.89
N LEU A 13 9.55 7.68 -3.81
CA LEU A 13 8.31 7.37 -4.53
C LEU A 13 8.40 6.11 -5.39
N GLY A 14 9.59 5.80 -5.93
CA GLY A 14 9.82 4.59 -6.71
C GLY A 14 9.66 3.31 -5.89
N HIS A 15 10.00 3.32 -4.60
CA HIS A 15 9.75 2.19 -3.71
C HIS A 15 8.24 2.00 -3.50
N THR A 16 7.53 3.07 -3.15
CA THR A 16 6.08 3.05 -2.89
C THR A 16 5.26 2.64 -4.12
N THR A 17 5.64 3.09 -5.32
CA THR A 17 4.95 2.73 -6.58
C THR A 17 4.94 1.21 -6.82
N ARG A 18 5.99 0.50 -6.42
CA ARG A 18 6.07 -0.97 -6.54
C ARG A 18 5.12 -1.70 -5.59
N CYS A 19 4.59 -1.03 -4.56
CA CYS A 19 3.59 -1.60 -3.66
C CYS A 19 2.16 -1.53 -4.24
N ILE A 20 1.89 -0.65 -5.21
CA ILE A 20 0.57 -0.51 -5.85
C ILE A 20 0.05 -1.82 -6.45
N PRO A 21 0.81 -2.59 -7.26
CA PRO A 21 0.32 -3.86 -7.80
C PRO A 21 -0.01 -4.88 -6.70
N ILE A 22 0.73 -4.87 -5.58
CA ILE A 22 0.47 -5.74 -4.43
C ILE A 22 -0.85 -5.35 -3.76
N ILE A 23 -1.06 -4.07 -3.50
CA ILE A 23 -2.32 -3.55 -2.91
C ILE A 23 -3.52 -3.91 -3.80
N LYS A 24 -3.39 -3.74 -5.13
CA LYS A 24 -4.44 -4.10 -6.09
C LYS A 24 -4.75 -5.60 -6.06
N ALA A 25 -3.72 -6.45 -6.02
CA ALA A 25 -3.91 -7.90 -5.94
C ALA A 25 -4.66 -8.30 -4.66
N LEU A 26 -4.34 -7.70 -3.51
CA LEU A 26 -5.07 -7.93 -2.26
C LEU A 26 -6.55 -7.57 -2.37
N ILE A 27 -6.87 -6.45 -3.03
CA ILE A 27 -8.26 -6.06 -3.29
C ILE A 27 -8.97 -7.07 -4.22
N THR A 28 -8.31 -7.49 -5.29
CA THR A 28 -8.84 -8.50 -6.24
C THR A 28 -9.15 -9.83 -5.55
N GLU A 29 -8.33 -10.24 -4.59
CA GLU A 29 -8.52 -11.46 -3.78
C GLU A 29 -9.56 -11.29 -2.65
N GLY A 30 -10.20 -10.12 -2.53
CA GLY A 30 -11.26 -9.85 -1.54
C GLY A 30 -10.75 -9.50 -0.14
N PHE A 31 -9.48 -9.12 0.00
CA PHE A 31 -8.95 -8.56 1.24
C PHE A 31 -9.22 -7.05 1.32
N GLU A 32 -9.17 -6.52 2.55
CA GLU A 32 -9.27 -5.08 2.85
C GLU A 32 -7.87 -4.58 3.28
N PRO A 33 -7.09 -3.97 2.37
CA PRO A 33 -5.78 -3.42 2.74
C PRO A 33 -5.95 -2.16 3.59
N MET A 34 -5.25 -2.09 4.71
CA MET A 34 -5.07 -0.88 5.50
C MET A 34 -3.67 -0.34 5.23
N LEU A 35 -3.55 0.92 4.87
CA LEU A 35 -2.27 1.52 4.48
C LEU A 35 -1.65 2.26 5.66
N ALA A 36 -0.38 1.99 5.95
CA ALA A 36 0.40 2.71 6.95
C ALA A 36 1.75 3.14 6.37
N SER A 37 1.90 4.42 6.09
CA SER A 37 3.14 4.99 5.58
C SER A 37 3.27 6.43 6.07
N ASP A 38 4.26 7.15 5.59
CA ASP A 38 4.54 8.54 5.95
C ASP A 38 4.94 9.37 4.72
N GLY A 39 4.85 10.70 4.86
CA GLY A 39 5.29 11.66 3.85
C GLY A 39 4.71 11.41 2.46
N GLY A 40 5.54 11.60 1.43
CA GLY A 40 5.12 11.45 0.03
C GLY A 40 4.73 10.02 -0.36
N ALA A 41 5.18 9.01 0.40
CA ALA A 41 4.73 7.64 0.20
C ALA A 41 3.26 7.47 0.60
N LEU A 42 2.85 8.05 1.73
CA LEU A 42 1.45 8.03 2.15
C LEU A 42 0.57 8.82 1.18
N GLU A 43 1.00 10.02 0.77
CA GLU A 43 0.23 10.85 -0.17
C GLU A 43 0.06 10.20 -1.55
N LEU A 44 1.05 9.41 -2.01
CA LEU A 44 0.94 8.66 -3.27
C LEU A 44 -0.10 7.53 -3.21
N LEU A 45 -0.34 6.98 -2.03
CA LEU A 45 -1.17 5.78 -1.82
C LEU A 45 -2.59 6.08 -1.36
N LYS A 46 -2.88 7.32 -0.95
CA LYS A 46 -4.25 7.82 -0.68
C LYS A 46 -5.06 7.89 -1.98
#